data_AF-A0A539DAE2-F1
#
_entry.id   AF-A0A539DAE2-F1
#
_cell.length_a   1.000
_cell.length_b   1.000
_cell.length_c   1.000
_cell.angle_alpha   90.00
_cell.angle_beta   90.00
_cell.angle_gamma   90.00
#
_symmetry.space_group_name_H-M   'P 1'
#
loop_
_entity.id
_entity.type
_entity.pdbx_description
1 polymer ?
#
loop_
_entity_poly.entity_id
_entity_poly.type
_entity_poly.pdbx_seq_one_letter_code
_entity_poly.pdbx_strand_id
1 'polypeptide(L)' 'MSKEAILKDVILGSQPTKRFVTTDELTGMMLYLVSDLGASANGASFSIDGGWTAQ' A
#
# COMPACT_ATOMS: atom_id res chain seq x y z
N MET A 1 -23.88 12.76 -1.58
CA MET A 1 -22.93 11.97 -2.40
C MET A 1 -23.38 10.52 -2.42
N SER A 2 -23.21 9.79 -3.53
CA SER A 2 -23.48 8.35 -3.55
C SER A 2 -22.40 7.58 -2.77
N LYS A 3 -22.68 6.33 -2.40
CA LYS A 3 -21.70 5.48 -1.71
C LYS A 3 -20.44 5.28 -2.56
N GLU A 4 -20.62 5.13 -3.87
CA GLU A 4 -19.56 4.95 -4.84
C GLU A 4 -18.68 6.20 -4.94
N ALA A 5 -19.30 7.39 -4.92
CA ALA A 5 -18.56 8.67 -4.91
C ALA A 5 -17.78 8.85 -3.61
N ILE A 6 -18.35 8.50 -2.46
CA ILE A 6 -17.63 8.55 -1.18
C ILE A 6 -16.43 7.59 -1.19
N LEU A 7 -16.61 6.37 -1.68
CA LEU A 7 -15.53 5.40 -1.77
C LEU A 7 -14.38 5.93 -2.65
N LYS A 8 -14.70 6.39 -3.86
CA LYS A 8 -13.69 6.81 -4.83
C LYS A 8 -13.00 8.11 -4.46
N ASP A 9 -13.77 9.11 -4.05
CA ASP A 9 -13.29 10.49 -3.97
C ASP A 9 -12.86 10.86 -2.55
N VAL A 10 -13.42 10.21 -1.52
CA VAL A 10 -13.05 10.46 -0.12
C VAL A 10 -12.12 9.38 0.39
N ILE A 11 -12.56 8.11 0.40
CA ILE A 11 -11.78 7.02 1.02
C ILE A 11 -10.51 6.73 0.22
N LEU A 12 -10.64 6.69 -1.11
CA LEU A 12 -9.52 6.44 -2.03
C LEU A 12 -8.96 7.74 -2.62
N GLY A 13 -9.34 8.90 -2.05
CA GLY A 13 -8.98 10.22 -2.53
C GLY A 13 -7.47 10.40 -2.67
N SER A 14 -6.74 10.01 -1.63
CA SER A 14 -5.27 10.07 -1.54
C SER A 14 -4.54 8.89 -2.20
N GLN A 15 -5.25 7.90 -2.73
CA GLN A 15 -4.67 6.75 -3.43
C GLN A 15 -4.80 6.90 -4.95
N PRO A 16 -3.70 7.15 -5.70
CA PRO A 16 -3.71 7.29 -7.15
C PRO A 16 -4.26 6.06 -7.86
N THR A 17 -4.00 4.87 -7.32
CA THR A 17 -4.52 3.60 -7.83
C THR A 17 -6.04 3.45 -7.70
N LYS A 18 -6.70 4.27 -6.87
CA LYS A 18 -8.16 4.24 -6.63
C LYS A 18 -8.67 2.85 -6.28
N ARG A 19 -7.89 2.09 -5.52
CA ARG A 19 -8.26 0.82 -4.91
C ARG A 19 -7.54 0.66 -3.58
N PHE A 20 -8.11 -0.14 -2.69
CA PHE A 20 -7.41 -0.52 -1.48
C PHE A 20 -6.17 -1.37 -1.79
N VAL A 21 -5.17 -1.22 -0.93
CA VAL A 21 -4.07 -2.18 -0.79
C VAL A 21 -4.65 -3.47 -0.23
N THR A 22 -4.24 -4.60 -0.79
CA THR A 22 -4.72 -5.92 -0.36
C THR A 22 -3.82 -6.53 0.69
N THR A 23 -4.34 -7.50 1.44
CA THR A 23 -3.54 -8.29 2.39
C THR A 23 -2.42 -9.07 1.71
N ASP A 24 -2.60 -9.47 0.45
CA ASP A 24 -1.59 -10.20 -0.32
C ASP A 24 -0.41 -9.30 -0.68
N GLU A 25 -0.66 -8.02 -0.98
CA GLU A 25 0.40 -7.03 -1.23
C GLU A 25 1.23 -6.76 0.03
N LEU A 26 0.58 -6.68 1.19
CA LEU A 26 1.26 -6.59 2.49
C LEU A 26 2.07 -7.87 2.77
N THR A 27 1.49 -9.03 2.49
CA THR A 27 2.14 -10.33 2.68
C THR A 27 3.37 -10.49 1.79
N GLY A 28 3.33 -10.01 0.54
CA GLY A 28 4.48 -10.05 -0.36
C GLY A 28 5.70 -9.30 0.20
N MET A 29 5.49 -8.08 0.71
CA MET A 29 6.58 -7.34 1.38
C MET A 29 7.06 -8.08 2.64
N MET A 30 6.13 -8.60 3.45
CA MET A 30 6.51 -9.31 4.67
C MET A 30 7.33 -10.57 4.37
N LEU A 31 6.94 -11.36 3.37
CA LEU A 31 7.67 -12.54 2.92
C LEU A 31 9.08 -12.18 2.44
N TYR A 32 9.25 -11.07 1.72
CA TYR A 32 10.57 -10.56 1.38
C TYR A 32 11.39 -10.24 2.64
N LEU A 33 10.84 -9.46 3.57
CA LEU A 33 11.54 -9.00 4.78
C LEU A 33 11.94 -10.14 5.73
N VAL A 34 11.16 -11.24 5.81
CA VAL A 34 11.50 -12.40 6.66
C VAL A 34 12.34 -13.46 5.95
N SER A 35 12.64 -13.29 4.66
CA SER A 35 13.46 -14.21 3.89
C SER A 35 14.94 -13.84 3.92
N ASP A 36 15.80 -14.78 3.52
CA ASP A 36 17.23 -14.52 3.31
C ASP A 36 17.50 -13.40 2.28
N LEU A 37 16.57 -13.17 1.34
CA LEU A 37 16.68 -12.09 0.34
C LEU A 37 16.58 -10.70 0.98
N GLY A 38 15.85 -10.59 2.10
CA GLY A 38 15.66 -9.37 2.85
C GLY A 38 16.70 -9.16 3.96
N ALA A 39 17.72 -10.02 4.10
CA ALA A 39 18.60 -10.07 5.27
C ALA A 39 19.29 -8.73 5.62
N SER A 40 19.54 -7.87 4.61
CA SER A 40 20.14 -6.54 4.80
C SER A 40 19.15 -5.39 4.66
N ALA A 41 17.86 -5.67 4.45
CA ALA A 41 16.80 -4.67 4.41
C ALA A 41 16.42 -4.28 5.85
N ASN A 42 17.03 -3.23 6.38
CA ASN A 42 16.81 -2.76 7.75
C ASN A 42 16.76 -1.22 7.84
N GLY A 43 16.20 -0.70 8.94
CA GLY A 43 16.19 0.74 9.25
C GLY A 43 15.40 1.63 8.27
N ALA A 44 14.59 1.04 7.39
CA ALA A 44 13.89 1.75 6.32
C ALA A 44 12.36 1.59 6.43
N SER A 45 11.64 2.60 5.93
CA SER A 45 10.20 2.52 5.69
C SER A 45 9.94 1.94 4.30
N PHE A 46 9.08 0.93 4.20
CA PHE A 46 8.64 0.33 2.94
C PHE A 46 7.20 0.71 2.65
N SER A 47 6.98 1.71 1.77
CA SER A 47 5.64 2.18 1.42
C SER A 47 4.87 1.15 0.58
N ILE A 48 3.68 0.78 1.06
CA ILE A 48 2.70 -0.04 0.34
C ILE A 48 1.37 0.69 0.44
N ASP A 49 1.24 1.78 -0.33
CA ASP A 49 0.19 2.79 -0.08
C ASP A 49 -0.61 3.16 -1.34
N GLY A 50 -0.37 2.46 -2.45
CA GLY A 50 -1.04 2.73 -3.72
C GLY A 50 -0.62 4.05 -4.39
N GLY A 51 0.55 4.61 -4.04
CA GLY A 51 1.10 5.85 -4.56
C GLY A 51 0.79 7.08 -3.71
N TRP A 52 0.34 6.91 -2.46
CA TRP A 52 -0.03 8.02 -1.58
C TRP A 52 1.17 8.93 -1.36
N THR A 53 2.28 8.39 -0.87
CA THR A 53 3.47 9.15 -0.49
C THR A 53 4.22 9.80 -1.64
N ALA A 54 3.90 9.46 -2.89
CA ALA A 54 4.57 9.99 -4.08
C ALA A 54 3.94 11.28 -4.65
N GLN A 55 2.79 11.71 -4.13
CA GLN A 55 2.06 12.90 -4.58
C GLN A 55 2.65 14.21 -4.03
#